data_AF-A0A6J7J5L7-F1
#
_entry.id   AF-A0A6J7J5L7-F1
#
_cell.length_a   1.000
_cell.length_b   1.000
_cell.length_c   1.000
_cell.angle_alpha   90.00
_cell.angle_beta   90.00
_cell.angle_gamma   90.00
#
_symmetry.space_group_name_H-M   'P 1'
#
loop_
_entity.id
_entity.type
_entity.pdbx_description
1 polymer ?
#
loop_
_entity_poly.entity_id
_entity_poly.type
_entity_poly.pdbx_seq_one_letter_code
_entity_poly.pdbx_strand_id
1 'polypeptide(L)'
;MTTIKATCPECGDVELTPAEVRVEVEETLAAPVSAFAFECRVCATHVRGPVDQPTAAALTRSGARTVHRRLPAEVREPHAVTPLTEDEVIAFGRWLEQSVDPIRHVLAA
;
A
#
# COMPACT_ATOMS: atom_id res chain seq x y z
N MET A 1 19.56 4.65 23.45
CA MET A 1 19.22 4.47 22.02
C MET A 1 17.80 3.94 21.98
N THR A 2 16.87 4.62 21.32
CA THR A 2 15.46 4.17 21.25
C THR A 2 15.34 3.11 20.18
N THR A 3 14.72 1.97 20.49
CA THR A 3 14.44 0.89 19.54
C THR A 3 12.94 0.71 19.39
N ILE A 4 12.51 0.36 18.17
CA ILE A 4 11.13 0.04 17.82
C ILE A 4 11.08 -1.45 17.52
N LYS A 5 10.13 -2.14 18.15
CA LYS A 5 9.85 -3.54 17.85
C LYS A 5 8.72 -3.60 16.81
N ALA A 6 8.96 -4.27 15.70
CA ALA A 6 7.97 -4.46 14.64
C ALA A 6 8.02 -5.92 14.15
N THR A 7 6.94 -6.39 13.55
CA THR A 7 6.85 -7.78 13.07
C THR A 7 7.00 -7.81 11.55
N CYS A 8 7.98 -8.58 11.08
CA CYS A 8 8.12 -8.98 9.68
C CYS A 8 7.38 -10.30 9.46
N PRO A 9 6.56 -10.43 8.39
CA PRO A 9 5.84 -11.68 8.11
C PRO A 9 6.79 -12.86 7.81
N GLU A 10 8.00 -12.60 7.33
CA GLU A 10 8.99 -13.63 6.99
C GLU A 10 9.90 -14.00 8.18
N CYS A 11 10.30 -13.01 8.99
CA CYS A 11 11.33 -13.19 10.03
C CYS A 11 10.77 -13.16 11.46
N GLY A 12 9.51 -12.78 11.65
CA GLY A 12 8.93 -12.49 12.95
C GLY A 12 9.37 -11.13 13.49
N ASP A 13 9.52 -11.04 14.80
CA ASP A 13 9.84 -9.80 15.48
C ASP A 13 11.25 -9.31 15.19
N VAL A 14 11.37 -8.07 14.73
CA VAL A 14 12.62 -7.38 14.44
C VAL A 14 12.73 -6.08 15.22
N GLU A 15 13.95 -5.75 15.62
CA GLU A 15 14.29 -4.46 16.22
C GLU A 15 14.81 -3.51 15.15
N LEU A 16 14.26 -2.30 15.14
CA LEU A 16 14.54 -1.22 14.21
C LEU A 16 14.85 0.06 14.98
N THR A 17 15.61 0.94 14.37
CA THR A 17 15.76 2.33 14.82
C THR A 17 14.58 3.18 14.31
N PRO A 18 14.28 4.32 14.96
CA PRO A 18 13.27 5.25 14.47
C PRO A 18 13.48 5.69 13.02
N ALA A 19 14.73 5.86 12.57
CA ALA A 19 15.04 6.27 11.20
C ALA A 19 14.68 5.20 10.15
N GLU A 20 14.58 3.93 10.54
CA GLU A 20 14.23 2.81 9.65
C GLU A 20 12.72 2.60 9.51
N VAL A 21 11.92 3.31 10.32
CA VAL A 21 10.46 3.27 10.29
C VAL A 21 9.93 4.59 9.76
N ARG A 22 8.97 4.51 8.84
CA ARG A 22 8.19 5.67 8.40
C ARG A 22 6.72 5.50 8.75
N VAL A 23 6.08 6.59 9.14
CA VAL A 23 4.64 6.69 9.33
C VAL A 23 4.06 7.38 8.10
N GLU A 24 3.22 6.69 7.36
CA GLU A 24 2.51 7.20 6.20
C GLU A 24 1.12 7.69 6.63
N VAL A 25 0.82 8.97 6.41
CA VAL A 25 -0.49 9.57 6.71
C VAL A 25 -1.20 9.87 5.40
N GLU A 26 -2.41 9.35 5.22
CA GLU A 26 -3.23 9.63 4.05
C GLU A 26 -4.00 10.94 4.24
N GLU A 27 -3.70 11.94 3.41
CA GLU A 27 -4.34 13.27 3.53
C GLU A 27 -5.69 13.37 2.83
N THR A 28 -5.99 12.44 1.93
CA THR A 28 -7.10 12.60 0.99
C THR A 28 -8.43 12.02 1.45
N LEU A 29 -8.44 11.29 2.57
CA LEU A 29 -9.63 10.67 3.16
C LEU A 29 -10.23 11.56 4.26
N ALA A 30 -11.56 11.50 4.42
CA ALA A 30 -12.27 12.27 5.45
C ALA A 30 -11.85 11.90 6.88
N ALA A 31 -11.44 10.64 7.09
CA ALA A 31 -10.76 10.20 8.30
C ALA A 31 -9.31 9.86 7.95
N PRO A 32 -8.31 10.46 8.61
CA PRO A 32 -6.91 10.20 8.31
C PRO A 32 -6.56 8.75 8.65
N VAL A 33 -6.21 7.97 7.63
CA VAL A 33 -5.71 6.60 7.79
C VAL A 33 -4.19 6.67 7.86
N SER A 34 -3.62 6.07 8.90
CA SER A 34 -2.18 5.98 9.06
C SER A 34 -1.72 4.55 8.80
N ALA A 35 -0.55 4.41 8.18
CA ALA A 35 0.16 3.16 8.04
C ALA A 35 1.59 3.32 8.54
N PHE A 36 2.21 2.26 9.05
CA PHE A 36 3.66 2.21 9.20
C PHE A 36 4.26 1.47 8.01
N ALA A 37 5.49 1.81 7.65
CA ALA A 37 6.27 1.05 6.70
C ALA A 37 7.75 0.98 7.12
N PHE A 38 8.39 -0.15 6.82
CA PHE A 38 9.83 -0.35 7.03
C PHE A 38 10.36 -1.42 6.07
N GLU A 39 11.67 -1.44 5.86
CA GLU A 39 12.37 -2.52 5.17
C GLU A 39 13.00 -3.44 6.22
N CYS A 40 12.71 -4.75 6.15
CA CYS A 40 13.26 -5.69 7.10
C CYS A 40 14.78 -5.87 6.87
N ARG A 41 15.61 -5.54 7.87
CA ARG A 41 17.07 -5.70 7.80
C ARG A 41 17.58 -7.15 7.69
N VAL A 42 16.69 -8.14 7.80
CA VAL A 42 17.03 -9.58 7.72
C VAL A 42 16.75 -10.14 6.33
N CYS A 43 15.59 -9.83 5.75
CA CYS A 43 15.15 -10.40 4.46
C CYS A 43 14.90 -9.37 3.36
N ALA A 44 15.11 -8.07 3.63
CA ALA A 44 14.83 -6.95 2.72
C ALA A 44 13.35 -6.80 2.29
N THR A 45 12.44 -7.58 2.88
CA THR A 45 11.00 -7.44 2.61
C THR A 45 10.50 -6.08 3.08
N HIS A 46 9.80 -5.38 2.18
CA HIS A 46 9.08 -4.17 2.51
C HIS A 46 7.78 -4.51 3.22
N VAL A 47 7.68 -4.10 4.48
CA VAL A 47 6.51 -4.34 5.32
C VAL A 47 5.72 -3.06 5.43
N ARG A 48 4.41 -3.13 5.19
CA ARG A 48 3.47 -2.03 5.38
C ARG A 48 2.23 -2.55 6.10
N GLY A 49 1.83 -1.88 7.17
CA GLY A 49 0.67 -2.27 7.96
C GLY A 49 -0.15 -1.06 8.42
N PRO A 50 -1.47 -1.22 8.65
CA PRO A 50 -2.28 -0.17 9.25
C PRO A 50 -1.78 0.14 10.66
N VAL A 51 -1.91 1.39 11.07
CA VAL A 51 -1.59 1.83 12.44
C VAL A 51 -2.66 2.79 12.93
N ASP A 52 -3.06 2.62 14.19
CA ASP A 52 -3.98 3.53 14.85
C ASP A 52 -3.28 4.85 15.23
N GLN A 53 -4.08 5.89 15.42
CA GLN A 53 -3.56 7.25 15.66
C GLN A 53 -2.65 7.35 16.90
N PRO A 54 -2.95 6.72 18.06
CA PRO A 54 -2.04 6.69 19.21
C PRO A 54 -0.66 6.09 18.89
N THR A 55 -0.63 4.96 18.19
CA THR A 55 0.63 4.29 17.82
C THR A 55 1.39 5.09 16.76
N ALA A 56 0.71 5.66 15.77
CA ALA A 56 1.32 6.58 14.79
C ALA A 56 1.99 7.78 15.47
N ALA A 57 1.32 8.37 16.47
CA ALA A 57 1.86 9.47 17.25
C ALA A 57 3.04 9.05 18.14
N ALA A 58 3.01 7.82 18.68
CA ALA A 58 4.13 7.27 19.44
C ALA A 58 5.37 7.06 18.56
N LEU A 59 5.19 6.48 17.36
CA LEU A 59 6.26 6.31 16.37
C LEU A 59 6.84 7.66 15.93
N THR A 60 5.99 8.64 15.64
CA THR A 60 6.45 9.97 15.26
C THR A 60 7.26 10.63 16.39
N ARG A 61 6.79 10.52 17.65
CA ARG A 61 7.51 11.04 18.82
C ARG A 61 8.83 10.32 19.10
N SER A 62 8.95 9.04 18.74
CA SER A 62 10.22 8.30 18.87
C SER A 62 11.25 8.67 17.81
N GLY A 63 10.86 9.46 16.80
CA GLY A 63 11.72 9.95 15.72
C GLY A 63 11.49 9.28 14.37
N ALA A 64 10.42 8.49 14.22
CA ALA A 64 10.05 7.94 12.93
C ALA A 64 9.69 9.05 11.94
N ARG A 65 10.11 8.89 10.68
CA ARG A 65 9.83 9.88 9.64
C ARG A 65 8.36 9.83 9.26
N THR A 66 7.65 10.97 9.35
CA THR A 66 6.30 11.09 8.81
C THR A 66 6.35 11.43 7.33
N VAL A 67 5.57 10.70 6.52
CA VAL A 67 5.41 10.93 5.09
C VAL A 67 3.93 11.11 4.80
N HIS A 68 3.58 12.24 4.19
CA HIS A 68 2.23 12.51 3.75
C HIS A 68 2.01 11.91 2.37
N ARG A 69 1.02 11.04 2.24
CA ARG A 69 0.63 10.44 0.97
C ARG A 69 -0.66 11.09 0.50
N ARG A 70 -0.73 11.33 -0.81
CA ARG A 70 -1.97 11.67 -1.50
C ARG A 70 -2.33 10.52 -2.41
N LEU A 71 -3.45 9.88 -2.14
CA LEU A 71 -4.04 8.94 -3.08
C LEU A 71 -4.53 9.67 -4.33
N PRO A 72 -4.43 9.00 -5.49
CA PRO A 72 -5.08 9.45 -6.71
C PRO A 72 -6.59 9.70 -6.48
N ALA A 73 -7.19 10.53 -7.33
CA ALA A 73 -8.62 10.81 -7.23
C ALA A 73 -9.45 9.54 -7.46
N GLU A 74 -8.96 8.66 -8.34
CA GLU A 74 -9.53 7.38 -8.76
C GLU A 74 -9.82 6.45 -7.57
N VAL A 75 -8.99 6.48 -6.53
CA VAL A 75 -9.19 5.65 -5.32
C VAL A 75 -10.40 6.13 -4.49
N ARG A 76 -10.78 7.40 -4.66
CA ARG A 76 -11.92 8.04 -3.98
C ARG A 76 -13.18 8.08 -4.84
N GLU A 77 -13.09 7.65 -6.08
CA GLU A 77 -14.26 7.55 -6.94
C GLU A 77 -15.24 6.52 -6.34
N PRO A 78 -16.54 6.83 -6.31
CA PRO A 78 -17.54 5.82 -5.99
C PRO A 78 -17.37 4.65 -6.95
N HIS A 79 -17.02 3.49 -6.42
CA HIS A 79 -16.94 2.26 -7.21
C HIS A 79 -18.36 1.78 -7.49
N ALA A 80 -19.04 2.42 -8.45
CA ALA A 80 -20.34 2.02 -8.97
C ALA A 80 -20.14 0.98 -10.08
N VAL A 81 -19.52 -0.14 -9.74
CA VAL A 81 -19.20 -1.19 -10.72
C VAL A 81 -19.76 -2.53 -10.27
N THR A 82 -20.41 -3.20 -11.20
CA THR A 82 -20.68 -4.64 -11.12
C THR A 82 -19.32 -5.35 -11.01
N PRO A 83 -19.10 -6.24 -10.03
CA PRO A 83 -17.90 -7.06 -10.00
C PRO A 83 -17.74 -7.80 -11.32
N LEU A 84 -16.50 -7.95 -11.78
CA LEU A 84 -16.22 -8.78 -12.96
C LEU A 84 -16.75 -10.19 -12.72
N THR A 85 -17.52 -10.67 -13.69
CA THR A 85 -17.96 -12.07 -13.73
C THR A 85 -16.82 -12.96 -14.23
N GLU A 86 -16.89 -14.25 -13.90
CA GLU A 86 -15.94 -15.24 -14.41
C GLU A 86 -15.92 -15.25 -15.94
N ASP A 87 -17.09 -15.17 -16.57
CA ASP A 87 -17.23 -15.14 -18.04
C ASP A 87 -16.53 -13.93 -18.67
N GLU A 88 -16.64 -12.75 -18.06
CA GLU A 88 -15.94 -11.54 -18.54
C GLU A 88 -14.42 -11.68 -18.42
N VAL A 89 -13.92 -12.29 -17.35
CA VAL A 89 -12.48 -12.56 -17.18
C VAL A 89 -11.98 -13.55 -18.24
N ILE A 90 -12.74 -14.62 -18.51
CA ILE A 90 -12.41 -15.60 -19.54
C ILE A 90 -12.44 -14.95 -20.93
N ALA A 91 -13.46 -14.15 -21.22
CA ALA A 91 -13.59 -13.44 -22.48
C ALA A 91 -12.40 -12.49 -22.72
N PHE A 92 -11.99 -11.75 -21.69
CA PHE A 92 -10.82 -10.88 -21.75
C PHE A 92 -9.52 -11.66 -22.01
N GLY A 93 -9.33 -12.79 -21.32
CA GLY A 93 -8.18 -13.67 -21.57
C GLY A 93 -8.10 -14.16 -23.02
N ARG A 94 -9.22 -14.64 -23.57
CA ARG A 94 -9.29 -15.09 -24.97
C ARG A 94 -9.01 -13.96 -25.96
N TRP A 95 -9.50 -12.75 -25.68
CA TRP A 95 -9.24 -11.59 -26.52
C TRP A 95 -7.75 -11.22 -26.54
N LEU A 96 -7.06 -11.29 -25.40
CA LEU A 96 -5.62 -11.04 -25.32
C LEU A 96 -4.81 -12.02 -26.18
N GLU A 97 -5.15 -13.31 -26.15
CA GLU A 97 -4.46 -14.35 -26.94
C GLU A 97 -4.59 -14.13 -28.45
N GLN A 98 -5.70 -13.56 -28.90
CA GLN A 98 -6.01 -13.34 -30.31
C GLN A 98 -5.51 -11.98 -30.82
N SER A 99 -5.10 -11.09 -29.91
CA SER A 99 -4.72 -9.72 -30.23
C SER A 99 -3.23 -9.60 -30.52
N VAL A 100 -2.89 -9.11 -31.71
CA VAL A 100 -1.49 -8.85 -32.13
C VAL A 100 -0.92 -7.60 -31.45
N ASP A 101 -1.77 -6.63 -31.11
CA ASP A 101 -1.44 -5.41 -30.34
C ASP A 101 -2.67 -4.95 -29.52
N PRO A 102 -2.89 -5.55 -28.33
CA PRO A 102 -4.08 -5.28 -27.53
C PRO A 102 -4.15 -3.84 -27.03
N ILE A 103 -3.01 -3.21 -26.72
CA ILE A 103 -2.97 -1.85 -26.16
C ILE A 103 -3.42 -0.84 -27.22
N ARG A 104 -2.94 -0.97 -28.45
CA ARG A 104 -3.35 -0.07 -29.54
C ARG A 104 -4.82 -0.23 -29.91
N HIS A 105 -5.37 -1.44 -29.80
CA HIS A 105 -6.77 -1.70 -30.10
C HIS A 105 -7.71 -1.03 -29.09
N VAL A 106 -7.35 -1.02 -27.81
CA VAL A 106 -8.12 -0.36 -26.75
C VAL A 106 -8.05 1.17 -26.85
N LEU A 107 -6.91 1.73 -27.25
CA LEU A 107 -6.72 3.18 -27.35
C LEU A 107 -7.26 3.80 -28.66
N ALA A 108 -7.65 2.98 -29.63
CA ALA A 108 -8.19 3.42 -30.92
C ALA A 108 -9.72 3.35 -31.02
N ALA A 109 -10.40 2.84 -29.99
CA ALA A 109 -11.86 2.76 -29.86
C ALA A 109 -12.39 3.95 -29.04
#